data_AF-A0A8T3XPC3-F1
#
_entry.id   AF-A0A8T3XPC3-F1
#
_cell.length_a   1.000
_cell.length_b   1.000
_cell.length_c   1.000
_cell.angle_alpha   90.00
_cell.angle_beta   90.00
_cell.angle_gamma   90.00
#
_symmetry.space_group_name_H-M   'P 1'
#
loop_
_entity.id
_entity.type
_entity.pdbx_description
1 polymer ?
#
loop_
_entity_poly.entity_id
_entity_poly.type
_entity_poly.pdbx_seq_one_letter_code
_entity_poly.pdbx_strand_id
1 'polypeptide(L)'
;MKKSRKISNKKTKHIYVGVGSSKNKDGYQAALEATKQALTECKTTKPTFSFVFVDSRYDGYKVLNGINKVLGNNSWVGCSTDRQLNNKIVYTDDPVITVVCINTNFMYFGMGAVENYRKDSFNKGIKAVKEAISKVRVDQYISPYIQFRRAQIKDYSDIVKTPPYFILTFMSGTYFDDKKQVVMGKETEFIEGVLSVTGANIPVFGSVSNSDFGRFMKDAVAKNWQYANGKMIKDGGIVVFVVSSLYFSHALEHGYRETDVVAMITKVDPSGHIVQEINGKPSVDEYCRLVGINKVDFLKDPYKYTLSKSLAVIDSGGQNYIKAMGTTPDGKYLFSQAKLPPKVAVTLVNYDKGQVIDAAVDAINNANKAVGKKDVAFVWISSCSARRAMLGEDTKEEAKAILKNFKNIPFFGFYTFGEIGSNKARTCQLNEQTITLLTVYDKLLTE
;
A
#
# COMPACT_ATOMS: atom_id res chain seq x y z
N MET A 1 -37.34 43.87 17.68
CA MET A 1 -36.71 42.56 17.99
C MET A 1 -36.91 41.58 16.83
N LYS A 2 -35.96 41.46 15.90
CA LYS A 2 -35.92 40.34 14.93
C LYS A 2 -34.79 39.40 15.37
N LYS A 3 -35.15 38.26 15.97
CA LYS A 3 -34.19 37.20 16.31
C LYS A 3 -33.65 36.62 14.99
N SER A 4 -32.39 36.89 14.68
CA SER A 4 -31.67 36.18 13.63
C SER A 4 -31.52 34.71 14.06
N ARG A 5 -32.19 33.81 13.34
CA ARG A 5 -31.91 32.38 13.45
C ARG A 5 -30.50 32.17 12.89
N LYS A 6 -29.53 31.95 13.77
CA LYS A 6 -28.25 31.34 13.40
C LYS A 6 -28.57 29.98 12.80
N ILE A 7 -28.63 29.90 11.48
CA ILE A 7 -28.55 28.63 10.75
C ILE A 7 -27.19 28.05 11.13
N SER A 8 -27.17 26.97 11.90
CA SER A 8 -25.92 26.26 12.16
C SER A 8 -25.42 25.75 10.80
N ASN A 9 -24.34 26.31 10.28
CA ASN A 9 -23.60 25.79 9.12
C ASN A 9 -22.98 24.43 9.47
N LYS A 10 -23.80 23.40 9.65
CA LYS A 10 -23.33 22.03 9.77
C LYS A 10 -23.01 21.59 8.34
N LYS A 11 -21.72 21.58 7.99
CA LYS A 11 -21.22 21.12 6.67
C LYS A 11 -21.87 19.76 6.38
N THR A 12 -22.54 19.63 5.23
CA THR A 12 -23.12 18.36 4.81
C THR A 12 -21.99 17.35 4.60
N LYS A 13 -22.08 16.18 5.22
CA LYS A 13 -21.08 15.13 5.11
C LYS A 13 -21.29 14.35 3.81
N HIS A 14 -20.29 14.26 2.95
CA HIS A 14 -20.35 13.54 1.66
C HIS A 14 -19.99 12.06 1.78
N ILE A 15 -19.27 11.69 2.84
CA ILE A 15 -18.78 10.33 3.04
C ILE A 15 -18.80 9.94 4.53
N TYR A 16 -19.30 8.74 4.80
CA TYR A 16 -19.21 8.11 6.12
C TYR A 16 -18.23 6.95 6.05
N VAL A 17 -17.34 6.87 7.03
CA VAL A 17 -16.33 5.82 7.13
C VAL A 17 -16.40 5.26 8.54
N GLY A 18 -16.46 3.93 8.64
CA GLY A 18 -16.38 3.22 9.90
C GLY A 18 -15.22 2.24 9.88
N VAL A 19 -14.49 2.15 10.99
CA VAL A 19 -13.38 1.21 11.17
C VAL A 19 -13.78 0.27 12.29
N GLY A 20 -13.70 -1.04 12.04
CA GLY A 20 -13.94 -2.06 13.04
C GLY A 20 -12.71 -2.94 13.21
N SER A 21 -12.47 -3.39 14.44
CA SER A 21 -11.36 -4.28 14.74
C SER A 21 -11.72 -5.31 15.80
N SER A 22 -11.22 -6.53 15.64
CA SER A 22 -11.34 -7.58 16.66
C SER A 22 -10.05 -8.37 16.79
N LYS A 23 -9.72 -8.71 18.05
CA LYS A 23 -8.63 -9.59 18.47
C LYS A 23 -9.13 -10.97 18.92
N ASN A 24 -10.39 -11.31 18.63
CA ASN A 24 -10.94 -12.61 19.03
C ASN A 24 -10.11 -13.74 18.40
N LYS A 25 -9.79 -14.79 19.17
CA LYS A 25 -8.95 -15.90 18.71
C LYS A 25 -9.62 -16.73 17.62
N ASP A 26 -10.95 -16.80 17.63
CA ASP A 26 -11.69 -17.44 16.54
C ASP A 26 -11.88 -16.46 15.37
N GLY A 27 -11.30 -16.78 14.21
CA GLY A 27 -11.32 -15.89 13.05
C GLY A 27 -12.72 -15.60 12.50
N TYR A 28 -13.68 -16.52 12.67
CA TYR A 28 -15.05 -16.28 12.24
C TYR A 28 -15.74 -15.26 13.17
N GLN A 29 -15.60 -15.41 14.49
CA GLN A 29 -16.13 -14.44 15.45
C GLN A 29 -15.44 -13.08 15.33
N ALA A 30 -14.12 -13.05 15.18
CA ALA A 30 -13.36 -11.82 14.97
C ALA A 30 -13.87 -11.05 13.73
N ALA A 31 -14.14 -11.77 12.64
CA ALA A 31 -14.68 -11.18 11.42
C ALA A 31 -16.08 -10.60 11.63
N LEU A 32 -16.96 -11.30 12.36
CA LEU A 32 -18.30 -10.80 12.69
C LEU A 32 -18.25 -9.52 13.53
N GLU A 33 -17.44 -9.52 14.59
CA GLU A 33 -17.27 -8.38 15.50
C GLU A 33 -16.73 -7.15 14.77
N ALA A 34 -15.62 -7.31 14.05
CA ALA A 34 -15.00 -6.22 13.30
C ALA A 34 -15.97 -5.65 12.24
N THR A 35 -16.67 -6.51 11.50
CA THR A 35 -17.61 -6.05 10.48
C THR A 35 -18.80 -5.29 11.06
N LYS A 36 -19.42 -5.80 12.14
CA LYS A 36 -20.56 -5.13 12.80
C LYS A 36 -20.15 -3.78 13.38
N GLN A 37 -18.94 -3.69 13.95
CA GLN A 37 -18.40 -2.42 14.45
C GLN A 37 -18.20 -1.42 13.31
N ALA A 38 -17.59 -1.84 12.21
CA ALA A 38 -17.36 -0.98 11.04
C ALA A 38 -18.67 -0.44 10.44
N LEU A 39 -19.69 -1.30 10.30
CA LEU A 39 -21.02 -0.90 9.82
C LEU A 39 -21.72 0.10 10.74
N THR A 40 -21.64 -0.13 12.05
CA THR A 40 -22.22 0.76 13.07
C THR A 40 -21.60 2.16 12.99
N GLU A 41 -20.27 2.25 12.88
CA GLU A 41 -19.58 3.54 12.76
C GLU A 41 -19.80 4.22 11.41
N CYS A 42 -19.89 3.43 10.34
CA CYS A 42 -20.21 3.89 8.99
C CYS A 42 -21.69 4.33 8.85
N LYS A 43 -22.53 4.02 9.86
CA LYS A 43 -23.97 4.32 9.91
C LYS A 43 -24.73 3.74 8.72
N THR A 44 -24.43 2.50 8.36
CA THR A 44 -25.09 1.79 7.26
C THR A 44 -25.16 0.30 7.56
N THR A 45 -26.14 -0.38 6.96
CA THR A 45 -26.19 -1.84 6.89
C THR A 45 -25.67 -2.38 5.56
N LYS A 46 -25.51 -1.50 4.55
CA LYS A 46 -25.05 -1.83 3.20
C LYS A 46 -24.07 -0.75 2.73
N PRO A 47 -22.75 -0.94 2.97
CA PRO A 47 -21.74 0.03 2.56
C PRO A 47 -21.60 0.07 1.04
N THR A 48 -21.16 1.21 0.52
CA THR A 48 -20.78 1.39 -0.89
C THR A 48 -19.61 0.47 -1.25
N PHE A 49 -18.60 0.42 -0.38
CA PHE A 49 -17.42 -0.43 -0.54
C PHE A 49 -16.77 -0.73 0.81
N SER A 50 -16.10 -1.88 0.94
CA SER A 50 -15.37 -2.23 2.17
C SER A 50 -13.97 -2.78 1.91
N PHE A 51 -13.05 -2.49 2.83
CA PHE A 51 -11.71 -3.08 2.90
C PHE A 51 -11.62 -4.06 4.07
N VAL A 52 -10.97 -5.21 3.86
CA VAL A 52 -10.79 -6.24 4.88
C VAL A 52 -9.32 -6.61 4.99
N PHE A 53 -8.73 -6.35 6.15
CA PHE A 53 -7.35 -6.69 6.45
C PHE A 53 -7.31 -7.78 7.51
N VAL A 54 -6.68 -8.90 7.16
CA VAL A 54 -6.68 -10.11 7.99
C VAL A 54 -5.25 -10.36 8.43
N ASP A 55 -4.98 -10.44 9.73
CA ASP A 55 -3.68 -10.91 10.19
C ASP A 55 -3.45 -12.34 9.67
N SER A 56 -2.30 -12.57 9.05
CA SER A 56 -1.96 -13.85 8.41
C SER A 56 -1.95 -15.07 9.35
N ARG A 57 -2.01 -14.86 10.67
CA ARG A 57 -2.09 -15.92 11.67
C ARG A 57 -3.50 -16.50 11.82
N TYR A 58 -4.52 -15.86 11.26
CA TYR A 58 -5.87 -16.43 11.20
C TYR A 58 -6.03 -17.48 10.09
N ASP A 59 -7.07 -18.30 10.20
CA ASP A 59 -7.57 -19.10 9.09
C ASP A 59 -8.38 -18.22 8.13
N GLY A 60 -7.83 -17.95 6.94
CA GLY A 60 -8.45 -17.10 5.93
C GLY A 60 -9.85 -17.54 5.49
N TYR A 61 -10.17 -18.84 5.50
CA TYR A 61 -11.50 -19.33 5.13
C TYR A 61 -12.54 -19.06 6.22
N LYS A 62 -12.17 -19.25 7.49
CA LYS A 62 -13.06 -18.90 8.62
C LYS A 62 -13.37 -17.41 8.62
N VAL A 63 -12.37 -16.57 8.39
CA VAL A 63 -12.53 -15.12 8.29
C VAL A 63 -13.44 -14.77 7.12
N LEU A 64 -13.17 -15.30 5.92
CA LEU A 64 -13.99 -15.08 4.72
C LEU A 64 -15.47 -15.38 4.99
N ASN A 65 -15.77 -16.52 5.62
CA ASN A 65 -17.14 -16.91 5.95
C ASN A 65 -17.80 -15.94 6.94
N GLY A 66 -17.04 -15.45 7.93
CA GLY A 66 -17.54 -14.47 8.90
C GLY A 66 -17.83 -13.12 8.27
N ILE A 67 -16.95 -12.63 7.38
CA ILE A 67 -17.18 -11.39 6.62
C ILE A 67 -18.41 -11.54 5.72
N ASN A 68 -18.50 -12.64 4.95
CA ASN A 68 -19.61 -12.90 4.03
C ASN A 68 -20.95 -13.02 4.75
N LYS A 69 -20.97 -13.50 6.00
CA LYS A 69 -22.20 -13.58 6.79
C LYS A 69 -22.85 -12.20 7.02
N VAL A 70 -22.05 -11.12 7.02
CA VAL A 70 -22.51 -9.77 7.33
C VAL A 70 -22.51 -8.85 6.10
N LEU A 71 -21.42 -8.81 5.31
CA LEU A 71 -21.33 -7.98 4.10
C LEU A 71 -21.90 -8.65 2.85
N GLY A 72 -22.10 -9.97 2.89
CA GLY A 72 -22.37 -10.75 1.68
C GLY A 72 -21.16 -10.81 0.74
N ASN A 73 -21.43 -11.16 -0.52
CA ASN A 73 -20.41 -11.50 -1.49
C ASN A 73 -20.14 -10.39 -2.52
N ASN A 74 -20.41 -9.13 -2.19
CA ASN A 74 -20.27 -8.01 -3.14
C ASN A 74 -19.67 -6.78 -2.45
N SER A 75 -19.00 -5.95 -3.24
CA SER A 75 -18.50 -4.62 -2.86
C SER A 75 -17.47 -4.62 -1.72
N TRP A 76 -16.58 -5.60 -1.70
CA TRP A 76 -15.44 -5.55 -0.79
C TRP A 76 -14.20 -6.27 -1.34
N VAL A 77 -13.05 -5.79 -0.91
CA VAL A 77 -11.72 -6.34 -1.23
C VAL A 77 -10.92 -6.49 0.06
N GLY A 78 -9.99 -7.43 0.08
CA GLY A 78 -9.14 -7.60 1.24
C GLY A 78 -7.90 -8.42 0.98
N CYS A 79 -7.03 -8.48 1.98
CA CYS A 79 -5.87 -9.33 1.94
C CYS A 79 -5.35 -9.71 3.33
N SER A 80 -4.44 -10.67 3.34
CA SER A 80 -3.66 -10.97 4.52
C SER A 80 -2.56 -9.93 4.77
N THR A 81 -2.18 -9.80 6.04
CA THR A 81 -1.27 -8.77 6.55
C THR A 81 -0.28 -9.34 7.57
N ASP A 82 0.86 -8.67 7.76
CA ASP A 82 1.83 -8.97 8.81
C ASP A 82 1.37 -8.44 10.17
N ARG A 83 1.19 -7.13 10.27
CA ARG A 83 0.63 -6.41 11.43
C ARG A 83 -0.28 -5.30 10.94
N GLN A 84 -1.12 -4.77 11.83
CA GLN A 84 -2.09 -3.72 11.48
C GLN A 84 -2.00 -2.53 12.42
N LEU A 85 -2.36 -1.37 11.91
CA LEU A 85 -2.53 -0.14 12.65
C LEU A 85 -3.85 0.53 12.26
N ASN A 86 -4.54 1.13 13.22
CA ASN A 86 -5.72 1.94 12.95
C ASN A 86 -6.05 2.85 14.14
N ASN A 87 -7.03 3.72 13.98
CA ASN A 87 -7.47 4.69 14.98
C ASN A 87 -8.06 4.08 16.27
N LYS A 88 -8.26 2.76 16.34
CA LYS A 88 -8.77 2.05 17.52
C LYS A 88 -7.68 1.32 18.27
N ILE A 89 -6.93 0.48 17.57
CA ILE A 89 -5.90 -0.37 18.18
C ILE A 89 -4.55 0.34 18.26
N VAL A 90 -4.37 1.42 17.49
CA VAL A 90 -3.10 2.14 17.27
C VAL A 90 -2.05 1.25 16.63
N TYR A 91 -1.55 0.26 17.36
CA TYR A 91 -0.69 -0.82 16.90
C TYR A 91 -0.86 -2.02 17.84
N THR A 92 -0.73 -3.23 17.31
CA THR A 92 -0.78 -4.45 18.12
C THR A 92 0.07 -5.55 17.52
N ASP A 93 0.73 -6.32 18.39
CA ASP A 93 1.38 -7.58 18.00
C ASP A 93 0.42 -8.78 18.03
N ASP A 94 -0.71 -8.68 18.72
CA ASP A 94 -1.76 -9.71 18.68
C ASP A 94 -2.39 -9.81 17.27
N PRO A 95 -2.83 -11.01 16.85
CA PRO A 95 -3.63 -11.16 15.65
C PRO A 95 -4.88 -10.28 15.71
N VAL A 96 -5.16 -9.57 14.63
CA VAL A 96 -6.31 -8.68 14.51
C VAL A 96 -6.93 -8.76 13.12
N ILE A 97 -8.24 -8.57 13.05
CA ILE A 97 -8.96 -8.34 11.80
C ILE A 97 -9.45 -6.91 11.81
N THR A 98 -9.14 -6.14 10.76
CA THR A 98 -9.66 -4.79 10.55
C THR A 98 -10.61 -4.79 9.36
N VAL A 99 -11.81 -4.24 9.55
CA VAL A 99 -12.78 -4.00 8.49
C VAL A 99 -13.04 -2.51 8.39
N VAL A 100 -13.02 -1.98 7.18
CA VAL A 100 -13.33 -0.57 6.90
C VAL A 100 -14.52 -0.53 5.97
N CYS A 101 -15.59 0.15 6.39
CA CYS A 101 -16.79 0.34 5.59
C CYS A 101 -16.86 1.80 5.13
N ILE A 102 -17.08 2.00 3.82
CA ILE A 102 -17.32 3.32 3.21
C ILE A 102 -18.77 3.39 2.75
N ASN A 103 -19.46 4.47 3.10
CA ASN A 103 -20.79 4.80 2.62
C ASN A 103 -20.80 6.21 2.03
N THR A 104 -20.99 6.29 0.72
CA THR A 104 -20.97 7.55 -0.04
C THR A 104 -21.68 7.39 -1.38
N ASN A 105 -22.23 8.50 -1.89
CA ASN A 105 -22.74 8.64 -3.25
C ASN A 105 -21.73 9.30 -4.20
N PHE A 106 -20.53 9.62 -3.73
CA PHE A 106 -19.54 10.42 -4.45
C PHE A 106 -18.29 9.63 -4.84
N MET A 107 -18.25 8.33 -4.57
CA MET A 107 -17.20 7.43 -5.01
C MET A 107 -17.81 6.15 -5.59
N TYR A 108 -17.26 5.69 -6.70
CA TYR A 108 -17.72 4.51 -7.43
C TYR A 108 -16.56 3.56 -7.64
N PHE A 109 -16.78 2.27 -7.37
CA PHE A 109 -15.75 1.26 -7.32
C PHE A 109 -16.06 0.15 -8.32
N GLY A 110 -15.16 -0.09 -9.27
CA GLY A 110 -15.20 -1.24 -10.16
C GLY A 110 -14.02 -2.16 -9.85
N MET A 111 -14.26 -3.47 -9.72
CA MET A 111 -13.23 -4.42 -9.30
C MET A 111 -13.04 -5.56 -10.30
N GLY A 112 -11.79 -5.75 -10.72
CA GLY A 112 -11.32 -6.90 -11.48
C GLY A 112 -10.36 -7.74 -10.65
N ALA A 113 -10.46 -9.06 -10.76
CA ALA A 113 -9.63 -9.99 -10.01
C ALA A 113 -9.17 -11.12 -10.91
N VAL A 114 -7.89 -11.47 -10.84
CA VAL A 114 -7.30 -12.55 -11.61
C VAL A 114 -6.54 -13.50 -10.71
N GLU A 115 -6.68 -14.80 -10.96
CA GLU A 115 -5.91 -15.83 -10.29
C GLU A 115 -4.61 -16.15 -11.03
N ASN A 116 -3.65 -16.71 -10.29
CA ASN A 116 -2.36 -17.14 -10.77
C ASN A 116 -1.63 -16.04 -11.55
N TYR A 117 -1.59 -14.82 -11.00
CA TYR A 117 -1.10 -13.66 -11.74
C TYR A 117 0.38 -13.81 -12.14
N ARG A 118 1.18 -14.56 -11.38
CA ARG A 118 2.62 -14.77 -11.64
C ARG A 118 2.95 -15.49 -12.94
N LYS A 119 1.99 -16.25 -13.50
CA LYS A 119 2.20 -17.00 -14.75
C LYS A 119 2.33 -16.07 -15.97
N ASP A 120 1.62 -14.95 -15.96
CA ASP A 120 1.55 -14.00 -17.08
C ASP A 120 1.19 -12.60 -16.58
N SER A 121 2.07 -12.05 -15.73
CA SER A 121 1.73 -10.93 -14.84
C SER A 121 1.34 -9.67 -15.57
N PHE A 122 2.03 -9.34 -16.66
CA PHE A 122 1.70 -8.18 -17.49
C PHE A 122 0.28 -8.26 -18.08
N ASN A 123 -0.06 -9.34 -18.78
CA ASN A 123 -1.40 -9.49 -19.36
C ASN A 123 -2.48 -9.68 -18.30
N LYS A 124 -2.14 -10.28 -17.15
CA LYS A 124 -3.03 -10.39 -15.99
C LYS A 124 -3.36 -9.01 -15.40
N GLY A 125 -2.38 -8.10 -15.36
CA GLY A 125 -2.58 -6.69 -15.01
C GLY A 125 -3.54 -5.99 -15.98
N ILE A 126 -3.32 -6.14 -17.29
CA ILE A 126 -4.22 -5.63 -18.34
C ILE A 126 -5.64 -6.15 -18.15
N LYS A 127 -5.80 -7.46 -17.93
CA LYS A 127 -7.11 -8.09 -17.75
C LYS A 127 -7.82 -7.55 -16.51
N ALA A 128 -7.12 -7.48 -15.37
CA ALA A 128 -7.69 -7.02 -14.11
C ALA A 128 -8.16 -5.56 -14.19
N VAL A 129 -7.37 -4.66 -14.78
CA VAL A 129 -7.77 -3.25 -14.89
C VAL A 129 -8.92 -3.03 -15.89
N LYS A 130 -8.93 -3.74 -17.02
CA LYS A 130 -10.06 -3.66 -17.97
C LYS A 130 -11.37 -4.17 -17.36
N GLU A 131 -11.29 -5.26 -16.60
CA GLU A 131 -12.43 -5.78 -15.86
C GLU A 131 -12.89 -4.82 -14.75
N ALA A 132 -11.95 -4.18 -14.04
CA ALA A 132 -12.26 -3.17 -13.03
C ALA A 132 -13.01 -1.98 -13.66
N ILE A 133 -12.46 -1.39 -14.73
CA ILE A 133 -13.05 -0.25 -15.45
C ILE A 133 -14.46 -0.58 -15.96
N SER A 134 -14.66 -1.74 -16.59
CA SER A 134 -15.97 -2.11 -17.17
C SER A 134 -17.07 -2.32 -16.13
N LYS A 135 -16.70 -2.51 -14.86
CA LYS A 135 -17.62 -2.71 -13.72
C LYS A 135 -17.87 -1.45 -12.91
N VAL A 136 -17.18 -0.35 -13.19
CA VAL A 136 -17.51 0.94 -12.59
C VAL A 136 -18.89 1.37 -13.09
N ARG A 137 -19.75 1.83 -12.18
CA ARG A 137 -21.11 2.29 -12.48
C ARG A 137 -21.24 3.74 -12.02
N VAL A 138 -20.87 4.68 -12.90
CA VAL A 138 -21.12 6.11 -12.70
C VAL A 138 -22.45 6.50 -13.34
N ASP A 139 -23.06 7.57 -12.82
CA ASP A 139 -24.22 8.18 -13.47
C ASP A 139 -23.76 8.91 -14.75
N GLN A 140 -24.35 8.52 -15.88
CA GLN A 140 -23.98 9.00 -17.22
C GLN A 140 -24.32 10.47 -17.48
N TYR A 141 -25.17 11.09 -16.65
CA TYR A 141 -25.57 12.50 -16.78
C TYR A 141 -24.90 13.36 -15.71
N ILE A 142 -24.89 12.90 -14.46
CA ILE A 142 -24.34 13.65 -13.32
C ILE A 142 -22.81 13.71 -13.41
N SER A 143 -22.14 12.60 -13.78
CA SER A 143 -20.67 12.57 -13.79
C SER A 143 -20.06 13.54 -14.81
N PRO A 144 -20.52 13.60 -16.09
CA PRO A 144 -20.04 14.61 -17.04
C PRO A 144 -20.35 16.04 -16.58
N TYR A 145 -21.54 16.29 -16.02
CA TYR A 145 -21.90 17.61 -15.51
C TYR A 145 -20.97 18.09 -14.38
N ILE A 146 -20.59 17.20 -13.44
CA ILE A 146 -19.63 17.51 -12.39
C ILE A 146 -18.27 17.91 -12.99
N GLN A 147 -17.79 17.17 -14.00
CA GLN A 147 -16.51 17.50 -14.65
C GLN A 147 -16.59 18.82 -15.41
N PHE A 148 -17.69 19.08 -16.12
CA PHE A 148 -17.93 20.37 -16.78
C PHE A 148 -17.91 21.54 -15.78
N ARG A 149 -18.65 21.41 -14.67
CA ARG A 149 -18.67 22.43 -13.62
C ARG A 149 -17.29 22.64 -13.00
N ARG A 150 -16.54 21.56 -12.77
CA ARG A 150 -15.17 21.63 -12.27
C ARG A 150 -14.27 22.43 -13.22
N ALA A 151 -14.35 22.19 -14.52
CA ALA A 151 -13.57 22.90 -15.52
C ALA A 151 -13.88 24.41 -15.58
N GLN A 152 -15.08 24.83 -15.18
CA GLN A 152 -15.45 26.25 -15.14
C GLN A 152 -14.95 27.00 -13.89
N ILE A 153 -14.65 26.29 -12.80
CA ILE A 153 -14.39 26.91 -11.48
C ILE A 153 -13.00 26.61 -10.93
N LYS A 154 -12.33 25.55 -11.40
CA LYS A 154 -10.99 25.17 -10.94
C LYS A 154 -9.94 25.53 -11.98
N ASP A 155 -8.77 25.90 -11.47
CA ASP A 155 -7.59 26.07 -12.29
C ASP A 155 -7.15 24.73 -12.93
N TYR A 156 -6.68 24.78 -14.16
CA TYR A 156 -6.26 23.59 -14.89
C TYR A 156 -5.09 22.85 -14.20
N SER A 157 -4.24 23.55 -13.46
CA SER A 157 -3.18 22.90 -12.67
C SER A 157 -3.72 22.04 -11.53
N ASP A 158 -4.86 22.39 -10.92
CA ASP A 158 -5.56 21.53 -9.95
C ASP A 158 -6.21 20.33 -10.64
N ILE A 159 -6.83 20.57 -11.80
CA ILE A 159 -7.50 19.52 -12.58
C ILE A 159 -6.51 18.42 -12.98
N VAL A 160 -5.35 18.81 -13.51
CA VAL A 160 -4.31 17.88 -13.95
C VAL A 160 -3.67 17.13 -12.78
N LYS A 161 -3.48 17.77 -11.62
CA LYS A 161 -2.84 17.15 -10.45
C LYS A 161 -3.80 16.31 -9.59
N THR A 162 -5.11 16.49 -9.77
CA THR A 162 -6.14 15.77 -9.02
C THR A 162 -7.14 15.14 -10.00
N PRO A 163 -6.76 14.08 -10.71
CA PRO A 163 -7.69 13.39 -11.60
C PRO A 163 -8.88 12.85 -10.80
N PRO A 164 -10.09 12.75 -11.40
CA PRO A 164 -11.26 12.21 -10.71
C PRO A 164 -11.23 10.67 -10.59
N TYR A 165 -10.07 10.06 -10.79
CA TYR A 165 -9.89 8.63 -10.78
C TYR A 165 -8.54 8.24 -10.18
N PHE A 166 -8.52 7.09 -9.52
CA PHE A 166 -7.31 6.43 -9.04
C PHE A 166 -7.54 4.92 -9.01
N ILE A 167 -6.44 4.17 -8.86
CA ILE A 167 -6.47 2.71 -8.81
C ILE A 167 -6.02 2.25 -7.43
N LEU A 168 -6.70 1.24 -6.91
CA LEU A 168 -6.23 0.44 -5.78
C LEU A 168 -5.82 -0.94 -6.28
N THR A 169 -4.72 -1.50 -5.78
CA THR A 169 -4.29 -2.86 -6.13
C THR A 169 -3.88 -3.68 -4.93
N PHE A 170 -4.21 -4.97 -4.96
CA PHE A 170 -3.89 -5.95 -3.93
C PHE A 170 -3.34 -7.19 -4.60
N MET A 171 -2.10 -7.52 -4.29
CA MET A 171 -1.39 -8.59 -4.97
C MET A 171 -0.90 -9.64 -3.98
N SER A 172 -0.88 -10.90 -4.38
CA SER A 172 -0.20 -11.96 -3.63
C SER A 172 1.30 -11.67 -3.58
N GLY A 173 1.82 -11.51 -2.37
CA GLY A 173 3.25 -11.36 -2.13
C GLY A 173 4.00 -12.67 -2.02
N THR A 174 5.29 -12.55 -1.76
CA THR A 174 6.22 -13.68 -1.60
C THR A 174 5.70 -14.70 -0.59
N TYR A 175 5.81 -15.98 -0.94
CA TYR A 175 5.43 -17.11 -0.09
C TYR A 175 6.42 -18.27 -0.24
N PHE A 176 6.29 -19.31 0.59
CA PHE A 176 7.06 -20.54 0.44
C PHE A 176 6.17 -21.67 -0.08
N ASP A 177 6.63 -22.38 -1.11
CA ASP A 177 5.92 -23.54 -1.65
C ASP A 177 6.03 -24.78 -0.73
N ASP A 178 5.39 -25.88 -1.12
CA ASP A 178 5.39 -27.12 -0.35
C ASP A 178 6.78 -27.74 -0.15
N LYS A 179 7.77 -27.33 -0.96
CA LYS A 179 9.18 -27.74 -0.87
C LYS A 179 10.03 -26.71 -0.11
N LYS A 180 9.38 -25.74 0.55
CA LYS A 180 10.02 -24.60 1.24
C LYS A 180 10.89 -23.75 0.32
N GLN A 181 10.62 -23.75 -0.97
CA GLN A 181 11.27 -22.83 -1.91
C GLN A 181 10.52 -21.51 -1.92
N VAL A 182 11.28 -20.41 -1.97
CA VAL A 182 10.69 -19.07 -2.06
C VAL A 182 10.06 -18.87 -3.44
N VAL A 183 8.79 -18.48 -3.45
CA VAL A 183 8.05 -18.07 -4.64
C VAL A 183 7.84 -16.57 -4.57
N MET A 184 8.60 -15.85 -5.39
CA MET A 184 8.53 -14.40 -5.47
C MET A 184 7.28 -13.92 -6.18
N GLY A 185 6.88 -12.68 -5.87
CA GLY A 185 5.90 -11.96 -6.68
C GLY A 185 6.43 -11.52 -8.05
N LYS A 186 5.49 -11.08 -8.88
CA LYS A 186 5.75 -10.36 -10.15
C LYS A 186 4.99 -9.03 -10.15
N GLU A 187 5.12 -8.40 -8.99
CA GLU A 187 4.94 -7.00 -8.61
C GLU A 187 4.85 -6.03 -9.78
N THR A 188 6.04 -5.86 -10.32
CA THR A 188 6.39 -4.80 -11.26
C THR A 188 5.69 -5.03 -12.59
N GLU A 189 5.75 -6.24 -13.14
CA GLU A 189 5.12 -6.59 -14.41
C GLU A 189 3.60 -6.42 -14.37
N PHE A 190 2.95 -6.80 -13.26
CA PHE A 190 1.51 -6.61 -13.14
C PHE A 190 1.13 -5.13 -13.14
N ILE A 191 1.86 -4.31 -12.39
CA ILE A 191 1.66 -2.84 -12.36
C ILE A 191 1.92 -2.24 -13.74
N GLU A 192 2.99 -2.63 -14.43
CA GLU A 192 3.27 -2.23 -15.81
C GLU A 192 2.11 -2.58 -16.75
N GLY A 193 1.53 -3.77 -16.59
CA GLY A 193 0.33 -4.19 -17.32
C GLY A 193 -0.88 -3.29 -17.05
N VAL A 194 -1.12 -2.93 -15.80
CA VAL A 194 -2.19 -1.98 -15.41
C VAL A 194 -1.95 -0.59 -16.04
N LEU A 195 -0.72 -0.08 -15.95
CA LEU A 195 -0.34 1.24 -16.45
C LEU A 195 -0.33 1.30 -17.99
N SER A 196 -0.08 0.18 -18.69
CA SER A 196 -0.16 0.11 -20.15
C SER A 196 -1.56 0.41 -20.71
N VAL A 197 -2.61 0.21 -19.90
CA VAL A 197 -4.01 0.52 -20.26
C VAL A 197 -4.40 1.93 -19.84
N THR A 198 -3.93 2.38 -18.68
CA THR A 198 -4.45 3.57 -17.99
C THR A 198 -3.55 4.79 -18.07
N GLY A 199 -2.31 4.61 -18.50
CA GLY A 199 -1.31 5.66 -18.60
C GLY A 199 -0.52 5.84 -17.31
N ALA A 200 0.71 6.35 -17.45
CA ALA A 200 1.69 6.43 -16.37
C ALA A 200 1.39 7.49 -15.28
N ASN A 201 0.41 8.36 -15.52
CA ASN A 201 0.06 9.48 -14.62
C ASN A 201 -1.14 9.17 -13.71
N ILE A 202 -1.79 8.02 -13.89
CA ILE A 202 -2.89 7.65 -12.99
C ILE A 202 -2.33 7.33 -11.59
N PRO A 203 -2.87 7.91 -10.52
CA PRO A 203 -2.48 7.53 -9.17
C PRO A 203 -2.87 6.07 -8.91
N VAL A 204 -1.89 5.24 -8.54
CA VAL A 204 -2.11 3.84 -8.14
C VAL A 204 -1.61 3.70 -6.70
N PHE A 205 -2.45 3.13 -5.84
CA PHE A 205 -2.13 2.79 -4.45
C PHE A 205 -2.38 1.32 -4.23
N GLY A 206 -1.60 0.72 -3.36
CA GLY A 206 -1.86 -0.67 -3.04
C GLY A 206 -0.80 -1.24 -2.14
N SER A 207 -0.93 -2.53 -1.95
CA SER A 207 0.00 -3.25 -1.11
C SER A 207 0.11 -4.68 -1.58
N VAL A 208 1.28 -5.25 -1.28
CA VAL A 208 1.57 -6.65 -1.50
C VAL A 208 1.16 -7.42 -0.24
N SER A 209 0.11 -8.21 -0.36
CA SER A 209 -0.37 -9.04 0.74
C SER A 209 0.72 -9.99 1.22
N ASN A 210 0.76 -10.23 2.51
CA ASN A 210 1.89 -10.90 3.13
C ASN A 210 1.49 -11.74 4.34
N SER A 211 2.51 -12.27 5.01
CA SER A 211 2.40 -13.04 6.24
C SER A 211 3.18 -12.39 7.37
N ASP A 212 3.12 -13.00 8.55
CA ASP A 212 3.98 -12.66 9.69
C ASP A 212 5.45 -12.66 9.25
N PHE A 213 6.08 -11.48 9.30
CA PHE A 213 7.44 -11.30 8.80
C PHE A 213 8.47 -12.05 9.64
N GLY A 214 8.24 -12.20 10.95
CA GLY A 214 9.12 -12.95 11.83
C GLY A 214 9.16 -14.43 11.47
N ARG A 215 7.99 -15.03 11.24
CA ARG A 215 7.86 -16.42 10.78
C ARG A 215 8.36 -16.63 9.36
N PHE A 216 8.17 -15.64 8.48
CA PHE A 216 8.75 -15.66 7.15
C PHE A 216 10.27 -15.78 7.20
N MET A 217 10.93 -14.94 8.01
CA MET A 217 12.39 -14.90 8.12
C MET A 217 12.98 -16.11 8.88
N LYS A 218 12.33 -16.56 9.96
CA LYS A 218 12.88 -17.60 10.84
C LYS A 218 12.48 -19.02 10.47
N ASP A 219 11.21 -19.20 10.09
CA ASP A 219 10.62 -20.54 9.94
C ASP A 219 10.42 -20.93 8.47
N ALA A 220 10.70 -20.03 7.54
CA ALA A 220 10.34 -20.16 6.12
C ALA A 220 8.84 -20.46 5.93
N VAL A 221 7.99 -19.77 6.69
CA VAL A 221 6.53 -19.91 6.60
C VAL A 221 5.91 -18.58 6.17
N ALA A 222 5.33 -18.56 4.98
CA ALA A 222 4.51 -17.46 4.51
C ALA A 222 3.29 -17.99 3.77
N LYS A 223 2.12 -17.76 4.34
CA LYS A 223 0.84 -17.92 3.65
C LYS A 223 0.19 -16.56 3.55
N ASN A 224 -0.30 -16.22 2.37
CA ASN A 224 -1.04 -15.00 2.15
C ASN A 224 -2.32 -15.28 1.37
N TRP A 225 -3.30 -14.39 1.53
CA TRP A 225 -4.62 -14.50 0.93
C TRP A 225 -5.02 -13.17 0.32
N GLN A 226 -5.76 -13.25 -0.78
CA GLN A 226 -6.36 -12.10 -1.44
C GLN A 226 -7.85 -12.40 -1.57
N TYR A 227 -8.68 -11.40 -1.28
CA TYR A 227 -10.13 -11.55 -1.26
C TYR A 227 -10.77 -10.52 -2.18
N ALA A 228 -11.72 -10.95 -3.01
CA ALA A 228 -12.53 -10.07 -3.83
C ALA A 228 -13.97 -10.59 -3.84
N ASN A 229 -14.93 -9.74 -3.46
CA ASN A 229 -16.36 -10.03 -3.54
C ASN A 229 -16.74 -11.40 -2.97
N GLY A 230 -16.35 -11.62 -1.70
CA GLY A 230 -16.68 -12.85 -0.98
C GLY A 230 -15.99 -14.12 -1.46
N LYS A 231 -14.95 -14.01 -2.30
CA LYS A 231 -14.13 -15.15 -2.75
C LYS A 231 -12.67 -14.92 -2.40
N MET A 232 -11.98 -16.01 -2.03
CA MET A 232 -10.53 -16.04 -1.98
C MET A 232 -9.98 -16.23 -3.40
N ILE A 233 -9.03 -15.40 -3.80
CA ILE A 233 -8.43 -15.38 -5.13
C ILE A 233 -7.05 -16.01 -5.01
N LYS A 234 -6.88 -17.21 -5.59
CA LYS A 234 -5.62 -17.95 -5.50
C LYS A 234 -4.50 -17.26 -6.29
N ASP A 235 -3.38 -16.97 -5.64
CA ASP A 235 -2.26 -16.23 -6.26
C ASP A 235 -2.82 -14.99 -6.98
N GLY A 236 -3.55 -14.19 -6.22
CA GLY A 236 -4.45 -13.18 -6.75
C GLY A 236 -3.76 -11.87 -7.10
N GLY A 237 -4.13 -11.29 -8.23
CA GLY A 237 -3.95 -9.88 -8.54
C GLY A 237 -5.32 -9.21 -8.63
N ILE A 238 -5.58 -8.21 -7.79
CA ILE A 238 -6.87 -7.51 -7.73
C ILE A 238 -6.64 -6.04 -8.02
N VAL A 239 -7.47 -5.49 -8.91
CA VAL A 239 -7.50 -4.07 -9.25
C VAL A 239 -8.88 -3.51 -8.92
N VAL A 240 -8.93 -2.41 -8.18
CA VAL A 240 -10.13 -1.61 -7.97
C VAL A 240 -9.93 -0.26 -8.64
N PHE A 241 -10.67 0.00 -9.71
CA PHE A 241 -10.71 1.32 -10.34
C PHE A 241 -11.74 2.18 -9.63
N VAL A 242 -11.32 3.34 -9.13
CA VAL A 242 -12.15 4.24 -8.35
C VAL A 242 -12.40 5.52 -9.14
N VAL A 243 -13.66 5.88 -9.32
CA VAL A 243 -14.07 7.23 -9.77
C VAL A 243 -14.55 7.99 -8.55
N SER A 244 -13.99 9.17 -8.32
CA SER A 244 -14.27 9.99 -7.14
C SER A 244 -14.66 11.41 -7.55
N SER A 245 -15.78 11.87 -7.03
CA SER A 245 -16.15 13.29 -6.98
C SER A 245 -15.58 13.98 -5.74
N LEU A 246 -14.92 13.24 -4.85
CA LEU A 246 -14.21 13.76 -3.68
C LEU A 246 -12.73 13.99 -3.99
N TYR A 247 -12.15 15.02 -3.36
CA TYR A 247 -10.71 15.20 -3.34
C TYR A 247 -10.03 13.99 -2.70
N PHE A 248 -8.88 13.62 -3.24
CA PHE A 248 -7.95 12.68 -2.61
C PHE A 248 -6.51 13.15 -2.87
N SER A 249 -5.59 12.63 -2.09
CA SER A 249 -4.16 12.89 -2.22
C SER A 249 -3.38 11.68 -1.78
N HIS A 250 -2.12 11.66 -2.15
CA HIS A 250 -1.22 10.61 -1.75
C HIS A 250 0.18 11.12 -1.48
N ALA A 251 0.92 10.31 -0.74
CA ALA A 251 2.32 10.54 -0.41
C ALA A 251 3.06 9.20 -0.29
N LEU A 252 4.37 9.28 -0.42
CA LEU A 252 5.32 8.19 -0.23
C LEU A 252 6.56 8.79 0.41
N GLU A 253 7.03 8.19 1.50
CA GLU A 253 8.26 8.59 2.20
C GLU A 253 9.04 7.34 2.64
N HIS A 254 10.36 7.44 2.82
CA HIS A 254 11.19 6.33 3.33
C HIS A 254 11.85 6.62 4.69
N GLY A 255 12.30 7.85 4.93
CA GLY A 255 12.96 8.25 6.18
C GLY A 255 14.40 7.74 6.37
N TYR A 256 14.98 7.07 5.39
CA TYR A 256 16.43 6.82 5.34
C TYR A 256 17.21 8.10 4.98
N ARG A 257 18.38 8.27 5.58
CA ARG A 257 19.29 9.39 5.30
C ARG A 257 20.12 9.09 4.06
N GLU A 258 20.13 10.03 3.13
CA GLU A 258 20.97 9.96 1.92
C GLU A 258 22.46 10.02 2.25
N THR A 259 23.28 9.47 1.36
CA THR A 259 24.74 9.57 1.42
C THR A 259 25.29 10.06 0.08
N ASP A 260 26.53 10.51 0.07
CA ASP A 260 27.24 10.90 -1.14
C ASP A 260 27.79 9.71 -1.94
N VAL A 261 27.54 8.46 -1.47
CA VAL A 261 28.05 7.26 -2.12
C VAL A 261 27.12 6.83 -3.23
N VAL A 262 27.52 7.15 -4.47
CA VAL A 262 26.81 6.76 -5.69
C VAL A 262 27.51 5.56 -6.34
N ALA A 263 26.72 4.66 -6.91
CA ALA A 263 27.17 3.51 -7.69
C ALA A 263 26.22 3.24 -8.86
N MET A 264 26.58 2.30 -9.72
CA MET A 264 25.75 1.86 -10.83
C MET A 264 25.55 0.36 -10.77
N ILE A 265 24.30 -0.09 -10.79
CA ILE A 265 24.00 -1.49 -11.09
C ILE A 265 24.25 -1.68 -12.58
N THR A 266 25.34 -2.37 -12.94
CA THR A 266 25.77 -2.51 -14.34
C THR A 266 25.13 -3.71 -15.01
N LYS A 267 24.83 -4.77 -14.25
CA LYS A 267 24.26 -6.01 -14.79
C LYS A 267 23.29 -6.67 -13.82
N VAL A 268 22.15 -7.08 -14.35
CA VAL A 268 21.15 -7.92 -13.69
C VAL A 268 20.90 -9.16 -14.55
N ASP A 269 20.35 -10.22 -13.95
CA ASP A 269 19.87 -11.37 -14.71
C ASP A 269 18.63 -11.02 -15.57
N PRO A 270 18.21 -11.90 -16.50
CA PRO A 270 17.06 -11.61 -17.37
C PRO A 270 15.74 -11.31 -16.63
N SER A 271 15.56 -11.83 -15.41
CA SER A 271 14.39 -11.50 -14.59
C SER A 271 14.47 -10.10 -13.97
N GLY A 272 15.68 -9.58 -13.77
CA GLY A 272 15.94 -8.29 -13.12
C GLY A 272 15.95 -8.36 -11.59
N HIS A 273 15.91 -9.55 -10.98
CA HIS A 273 15.90 -9.73 -9.53
C HIS A 273 17.27 -10.05 -8.95
N ILE A 274 18.19 -10.59 -9.75
CA ILE A 274 19.55 -10.91 -9.33
C ILE A 274 20.48 -9.83 -9.87
N VAL A 275 21.03 -9.03 -8.97
CA VAL A 275 22.05 -8.03 -9.30
C VAL A 275 23.38 -8.76 -9.42
N GLN A 276 23.88 -8.93 -10.64
CA GLN A 276 25.12 -9.65 -10.89
C GLN A 276 26.33 -8.75 -10.66
N GLU A 277 26.23 -7.49 -11.08
CA GLU A 277 27.35 -6.55 -11.02
C GLU A 277 26.91 -5.15 -10.56
N ILE A 278 27.76 -4.55 -9.72
CA ILE A 278 27.74 -3.13 -9.35
C ILE A 278 29.09 -2.54 -9.74
N ASN A 279 29.11 -1.39 -10.43
CA ASN A 279 30.32 -0.75 -10.95
C ASN A 279 31.22 -1.72 -11.77
N GLY A 280 30.62 -2.67 -12.49
CA GLY A 280 31.34 -3.68 -13.28
C GLY A 280 32.05 -4.76 -12.43
N LYS A 281 31.76 -4.83 -11.12
CA LYS A 281 32.33 -5.81 -10.18
C LYS A 281 31.22 -6.69 -9.59
N PRO A 282 31.55 -7.91 -9.09
CA PRO A 282 30.56 -8.76 -8.43
C PRO A 282 29.79 -8.01 -7.33
N SER A 283 28.46 -8.11 -7.36
CA SER A 283 27.58 -7.23 -6.59
C SER A 283 27.78 -7.29 -5.08
N VAL A 284 28.00 -8.48 -4.50
CA VAL A 284 28.26 -8.64 -3.06
C VAL A 284 29.59 -8.02 -2.66
N ASP A 285 30.65 -8.27 -3.43
CA ASP A 285 31.98 -7.74 -3.15
C ASP A 285 32.00 -6.21 -3.23
N GLU A 286 31.37 -5.66 -4.28
CA GLU A 286 31.29 -4.21 -4.45
C GLU A 286 30.39 -3.54 -3.41
N TYR A 287 29.25 -4.15 -3.05
CA TYR A 287 28.42 -3.65 -1.95
C TYR A 287 29.19 -3.59 -0.64
N CYS A 288 29.90 -4.67 -0.29
CA CYS A 288 30.73 -4.71 0.92
C CYS A 288 31.79 -3.60 0.92
N ARG A 289 32.43 -3.36 -0.23
CA ARG A 289 33.41 -2.28 -0.41
C ARG A 289 32.79 -0.89 -0.24
N LEU A 290 31.64 -0.63 -0.88
CA LEU A 290 30.93 0.65 -0.80
C LEU A 290 30.48 0.96 0.62
N VAL A 291 30.04 -0.06 1.36
CA VAL A 291 29.55 0.05 2.73
C VAL A 291 30.67 0.04 3.78
N GLY A 292 31.86 -0.43 3.42
CA GLY A 292 33.02 -0.56 4.31
C GLY A 292 32.91 -1.73 5.29
N ILE A 293 32.38 -2.87 4.85
CA ILE A 293 32.20 -4.09 5.67
C ILE A 293 32.95 -5.29 5.08
N ASN A 294 33.33 -6.24 5.94
CA ASN A 294 33.94 -7.48 5.49
C ASN A 294 32.88 -8.45 4.94
N LYS A 295 33.15 -9.07 3.78
CA LYS A 295 32.26 -10.03 3.12
C LYS A 295 31.89 -11.22 3.99
N VAL A 296 32.84 -11.74 4.79
CA VAL A 296 32.59 -12.88 5.69
C VAL A 296 31.56 -12.53 6.75
N ASP A 297 31.60 -11.31 7.29
CA ASP A 297 30.61 -10.84 8.27
C ASP A 297 29.28 -10.47 7.63
N PHE A 298 29.31 -9.91 6.41
CA PHE A 298 28.12 -9.66 5.62
C PHE A 298 27.32 -10.93 5.36
N LEU A 299 27.98 -12.01 4.92
CA LEU A 299 27.32 -13.27 4.55
C LEU A 299 26.70 -14.01 5.74
N LYS A 300 27.08 -13.70 6.98
CA LYS A 300 26.44 -14.26 8.19
C LYS A 300 25.01 -13.74 8.37
N ASP A 301 24.78 -12.48 8.04
CA ASP A 301 23.47 -11.83 8.13
C ASP A 301 23.36 -10.68 7.12
N PRO A 302 23.07 -10.99 5.84
CA PRO A 302 23.00 -9.96 4.80
C PRO A 302 21.93 -8.90 5.09
N TYR A 303 20.80 -9.30 5.68
CA TYR A 303 19.67 -8.40 5.96
C TYR A 303 20.01 -7.35 7.01
N LYS A 304 20.85 -7.69 8.01
CA LYS A 304 21.37 -6.69 8.96
C LYS A 304 22.02 -5.50 8.26
N TYR A 305 22.78 -5.74 7.19
CA TYR A 305 23.48 -4.68 6.46
C TYR A 305 22.61 -4.05 5.38
N THR A 306 21.97 -4.86 4.54
CA THR A 306 21.16 -4.38 3.40
C THR A 306 19.88 -3.66 3.81
N LEU A 307 19.35 -3.89 5.02
CA LEU A 307 18.22 -3.12 5.56
C LEU A 307 18.66 -1.88 6.34
N SER A 308 19.91 -1.79 6.79
CA SER A 308 20.42 -0.59 7.50
C SER A 308 21.20 0.35 6.60
N LYS A 309 21.78 -0.17 5.52
CA LYS A 309 22.57 0.52 4.50
C LYS A 309 22.10 0.05 3.13
N SER A 310 20.93 0.53 2.75
CA SER A 310 20.19 0.06 1.58
C SER A 310 20.68 0.74 0.31
N LEU A 311 20.49 0.09 -0.84
CA LEU A 311 20.64 0.73 -2.14
C LEU A 311 19.31 1.39 -2.52
N ALA A 312 19.36 2.65 -2.91
CA ALA A 312 18.22 3.38 -3.44
C ALA A 312 18.45 3.70 -4.92
N VAL A 313 17.50 3.34 -5.78
CA VAL A 313 17.51 3.70 -7.19
C VAL A 313 17.27 5.20 -7.33
N ILE A 314 18.15 5.87 -8.07
CA ILE A 314 18.01 7.27 -8.46
C ILE A 314 17.24 7.31 -9.77
N ASP A 315 16.12 8.02 -9.79
CA ASP A 315 15.35 8.20 -11.02
C ASP A 315 15.73 9.44 -11.84
N SER A 316 15.04 9.64 -12.96
CA SER A 316 15.21 10.78 -13.85
C SER A 316 14.82 12.14 -13.27
N GLY A 317 14.05 12.16 -12.18
CA GLY A 317 13.69 13.35 -11.40
C GLY A 317 14.58 13.58 -10.17
N GLY A 318 15.63 12.76 -9.98
CA GLY A 318 16.55 12.84 -8.84
C GLY A 318 15.95 12.36 -7.52
N GLN A 319 14.85 11.61 -7.52
CA GLN A 319 14.28 11.03 -6.30
C GLN A 319 14.85 9.61 -6.06
N ASN A 320 14.97 9.25 -4.79
CA ASN A 320 15.60 8.01 -4.34
C ASN A 320 14.56 6.99 -3.85
N TYR A 321 14.67 5.75 -4.33
CA TYR A 321 13.76 4.66 -3.95
C TYR A 321 14.50 3.45 -3.50
N ILE A 322 14.27 3.11 -2.23
CA ILE A 322 14.95 2.01 -1.59
C ILE A 322 14.51 0.69 -2.22
N LYS A 323 15.50 -0.17 -2.41
CA LYS A 323 15.33 -1.54 -2.85
C LYS A 323 15.91 -2.42 -1.77
N ALA A 324 15.04 -3.19 -1.12
CA ALA A 324 15.47 -4.13 -0.11
C ALA A 324 16.25 -5.23 -0.83
N MET A 325 17.46 -5.48 -0.34
CA MET A 325 18.35 -6.47 -0.92
C MET A 325 18.52 -7.64 0.04
N GLY A 326 18.62 -8.84 -0.48
CA GLY A 326 19.18 -10.00 0.19
C GLY A 326 20.36 -10.53 -0.62
N THR A 327 20.70 -11.80 -0.42
CA THR A 327 21.65 -12.52 -1.27
C THR A 327 21.02 -13.75 -1.88
N THR A 328 21.57 -14.21 -3.00
CA THR A 328 21.31 -15.57 -3.49
C THR A 328 21.75 -16.61 -2.44
N PRO A 329 21.19 -17.85 -2.46
CA PRO A 329 21.52 -18.87 -1.47
C PRO A 329 23.00 -19.23 -1.37
N ASP A 330 23.75 -19.09 -2.47
CA ASP A 330 25.20 -19.30 -2.54
C ASP A 330 26.02 -18.09 -2.05
N GLY A 331 25.36 -16.99 -1.66
CA GLY A 331 26.00 -15.75 -1.23
C GLY A 331 26.75 -15.00 -2.33
N LYS A 332 26.58 -15.38 -3.60
CA LYS A 332 27.36 -14.84 -4.71
C LYS A 332 26.87 -13.48 -5.19
N TYR A 333 25.56 -13.29 -5.24
CA TYR A 333 24.94 -12.09 -5.80
C TYR A 333 23.96 -11.46 -4.81
N LEU A 334 23.81 -10.14 -4.92
CA LEU A 334 22.68 -9.45 -4.31
C LEU A 334 21.39 -9.77 -5.06
N PHE A 335 20.29 -9.72 -4.33
CA PHE A 335 18.96 -10.09 -4.81
C PHE A 335 17.93 -9.06 -4.34
N SER A 336 17.02 -8.61 -5.22
CA SER A 336 15.92 -7.70 -4.87
C SER A 336 14.56 -8.32 -5.20
N GLN A 337 13.57 -8.09 -4.33
CA GLN A 337 12.19 -8.50 -4.64
C GLN A 337 11.57 -7.62 -5.71
N ALA A 338 11.89 -6.33 -5.73
CA ALA A 338 11.51 -5.46 -6.82
C ALA A 338 12.43 -5.67 -8.03
N LYS A 339 11.84 -5.71 -9.22
CA LYS A 339 12.58 -5.82 -10.47
C LYS A 339 13.43 -4.58 -10.69
N LEU A 340 14.67 -4.78 -11.13
CA LEU A 340 15.62 -3.71 -11.42
C LEU A 340 16.02 -3.73 -12.90
N PRO A 341 16.05 -2.56 -13.55
CA PRO A 341 16.64 -2.46 -14.88
C PRO A 341 18.17 -2.53 -14.80
N PRO A 342 18.86 -3.04 -15.84
CA PRO A 342 20.31 -2.91 -15.95
C PRO A 342 20.71 -1.45 -16.18
N LYS A 343 21.97 -1.12 -15.86
CA LYS A 343 22.57 0.22 -16.09
C LYS A 343 21.82 1.34 -15.37
N VAL A 344 21.45 1.10 -14.12
CA VAL A 344 20.72 2.06 -13.29
C VAL A 344 21.62 2.63 -12.20
N ALA A 345 21.54 3.95 -12.00
CA ALA A 345 22.24 4.63 -10.92
C ALA A 345 21.55 4.36 -9.57
N VAL A 346 22.37 4.15 -8.55
CA VAL A 346 21.92 3.92 -7.18
C VAL A 346 22.76 4.76 -6.22
N THR A 347 22.17 5.15 -5.09
CA THR A 347 22.89 5.72 -3.95
C THR A 347 22.76 4.82 -2.73
N LEU A 348 23.73 4.86 -1.82
CA LEU A 348 23.55 4.27 -0.50
C LEU A 348 22.72 5.20 0.37
N VAL A 349 21.77 4.62 1.10
CA VAL A 349 20.98 5.32 2.12
C VAL A 349 21.10 4.58 3.45
N ASN A 350 21.13 5.33 4.54
CA ASN A 350 21.28 4.78 5.88
C ASN A 350 19.96 4.83 6.65
N TYR A 351 19.63 3.74 7.32
CA TYR A 351 18.52 3.71 8.28
C TYR A 351 18.79 4.70 9.41
N ASP A 352 17.81 5.57 9.66
CA ASP A 352 17.79 6.46 10.81
C ASP A 352 16.43 6.31 11.48
N LYS A 353 16.43 5.84 12.72
CA LYS A 353 15.20 5.55 13.45
C LYS A 353 14.29 6.78 13.58
N GLY A 354 14.86 7.93 13.87
CA GLY A 354 14.11 9.17 14.07
C GLY A 354 13.46 9.61 12.76
N GLN A 355 14.25 9.68 11.69
CA GLN A 355 13.75 10.07 10.37
C GLN A 355 12.75 9.07 9.80
N VAL A 356 12.89 7.78 10.11
CA VAL A 356 11.89 6.76 9.75
C VAL A 356 10.56 7.04 10.44
N ILE A 357 10.54 7.41 11.72
CA ILE A 357 9.30 7.80 12.41
C ILE A 357 8.75 9.11 11.84
N ASP A 358 9.60 10.10 11.60
CA ASP A 358 9.21 11.40 11.05
C ASP A 358 8.65 11.29 9.62
N ALA A 359 9.17 10.37 8.80
CA ALA A 359 8.68 10.10 7.45
C ALA A 359 7.19 9.74 7.40
N ALA A 360 6.66 9.06 8.43
CA ALA A 360 5.22 8.82 8.53
C ALA A 360 4.44 10.13 8.72
N VAL A 361 4.95 11.05 9.54
CA VAL A 361 4.37 12.37 9.77
C VAL A 361 4.51 13.27 8.54
N ASP A 362 5.64 13.18 7.83
CA ASP A 362 5.88 13.92 6.60
C ASP A 362 4.97 13.46 5.48
N ALA A 363 4.77 12.14 5.29
CA ALA A 363 3.80 11.61 4.34
C ALA A 363 2.39 12.17 4.59
N ILE A 364 1.99 12.26 5.86
CA ILE A 364 0.72 12.85 6.27
C ILE A 364 0.68 14.33 5.91
N ASN A 365 1.70 15.10 6.27
CA ASN A 365 1.75 16.54 6.01
C ASN A 365 1.76 16.85 4.50
N ASN A 366 2.55 16.10 3.72
CA ASN A 366 2.69 16.23 2.28
C ASN A 366 1.38 15.88 1.55
N ALA A 367 0.69 14.81 1.94
CA ALA A 367 -0.63 14.49 1.42
C ALA A 367 -1.63 15.63 1.67
N ASN A 368 -1.63 16.18 2.89
CA ASN A 368 -2.58 17.19 3.34
C ASN A 368 -2.26 18.64 2.94
N LYS A 369 -1.09 18.90 2.33
CA LYS A 369 -0.62 20.27 2.02
C LYS A 369 -1.56 21.06 1.11
N ALA A 370 -2.20 20.39 0.14
CA ALA A 370 -3.03 21.04 -0.88
C ALA A 370 -4.50 21.27 -0.45
N VAL A 371 -5.07 20.35 0.33
CA VAL A 371 -6.51 20.37 0.68
C VAL A 371 -6.74 20.80 2.14
N GLY A 372 -5.78 20.51 3.03
CA GLY A 372 -5.86 20.77 4.45
C GLY A 372 -6.46 19.63 5.27
N LYS A 373 -6.00 19.48 6.52
CA LYS A 373 -6.38 18.37 7.41
C LYS A 373 -7.84 18.39 7.90
N LYS A 374 -8.52 19.54 7.82
CA LYS A 374 -9.88 19.71 8.38
C LYS A 374 -10.94 18.89 7.67
N ASP A 375 -10.72 18.63 6.38
CA ASP A 375 -11.67 17.92 5.53
C ASP A 375 -11.31 16.44 5.35
N VAL A 376 -10.38 15.87 6.12
CA VAL A 376 -10.00 14.46 5.92
C VAL A 376 -11.16 13.54 6.32
N ALA A 377 -11.58 12.70 5.37
CA ALA A 377 -12.59 11.66 5.59
C ALA A 377 -11.98 10.38 6.12
N PHE A 378 -10.89 9.92 5.50
CA PHE A 378 -10.10 8.80 5.98
C PHE A 378 -8.68 8.79 5.42
N VAL A 379 -7.83 7.98 6.04
CA VAL A 379 -6.44 7.75 5.63
C VAL A 379 -6.14 6.25 5.60
N TRP A 380 -5.65 5.76 4.46
CA TRP A 380 -5.07 4.43 4.34
C TRP A 380 -3.55 4.54 4.31
N ILE A 381 -2.89 3.82 5.20
CA ILE A 381 -1.44 3.68 5.31
C ILE A 381 -0.99 2.26 4.94
N SER A 382 0.04 2.15 4.08
CA SER A 382 0.79 0.90 3.89
C SER A 382 2.24 1.13 4.28
N SER A 383 2.77 0.32 5.19
CA SER A 383 4.13 0.46 5.71
C SER A 383 4.92 -0.83 5.51
N CYS A 384 6.22 -0.76 5.26
CA CYS A 384 7.00 -1.98 5.03
C CYS A 384 7.16 -2.83 6.29
N SER A 385 6.96 -4.15 6.17
CA SER A 385 7.27 -5.12 7.23
C SER A 385 8.74 -5.15 7.60
N ALA A 386 9.66 -4.90 6.65
CA ALA A 386 11.08 -4.77 6.97
C ALA A 386 11.34 -3.52 7.83
N ARG A 387 10.69 -2.40 7.50
CA ARG A 387 10.74 -1.16 8.30
C ARG A 387 10.21 -1.39 9.72
N ARG A 388 9.10 -2.11 9.86
CA ARG A 388 8.58 -2.56 11.17
C ARG A 388 9.59 -3.39 11.95
N ALA A 389 10.21 -4.36 11.29
CA ALA A 389 11.19 -5.25 11.91
C ALA A 389 12.42 -4.47 12.39
N MET A 390 12.87 -3.48 11.62
CA MET A 390 13.97 -2.58 11.99
C MET A 390 13.62 -1.64 13.15
N LEU A 391 12.36 -1.19 13.24
CA LEU A 391 11.87 -0.39 14.36
C LEU A 391 11.70 -1.22 15.66
N GLY A 392 11.36 -2.50 15.56
CA GLY A 392 11.13 -3.34 16.74
C GLY A 392 10.05 -2.75 17.65
N GLU A 393 10.35 -2.58 18.94
CA GLU A 393 9.42 -1.99 19.92
C GLU A 393 9.06 -0.53 19.61
N ASP A 394 9.94 0.21 18.92
CA ASP A 394 9.69 1.61 18.52
C ASP A 394 8.60 1.74 17.44
N THR A 395 8.14 0.62 16.86
CA THR A 395 6.96 0.60 15.97
C THR A 395 5.73 1.26 16.64
N LYS A 396 5.60 1.11 17.97
CA LYS A 396 4.54 1.73 18.76
C LYS A 396 4.64 3.26 18.74
N GLU A 397 5.85 3.81 18.69
CA GLU A 397 6.09 5.26 18.62
C GLU A 397 5.71 5.82 17.25
N GLU A 398 6.01 5.10 16.17
CA GLU A 398 5.53 5.44 14.82
C GLU A 398 4.00 5.51 14.77
N ALA A 399 3.32 4.47 15.29
CA ALA A 399 1.87 4.42 15.30
C ALA A 399 1.24 5.53 16.17
N LYS A 400 1.87 5.90 17.30
CA LYS A 400 1.46 7.04 18.13
C LYS A 400 1.66 8.38 17.39
N ALA A 401 2.75 8.55 16.66
CA ALA A 401 3.02 9.75 15.88
C ALA A 401 1.96 9.95 14.77
N ILE A 402 1.57 8.87 14.10
CA ILE A 402 0.46 8.85 13.14
C ILE A 402 -0.86 9.22 13.84
N LEU A 403 -1.20 8.57 14.95
CA LEU A 403 -2.43 8.83 15.70
C LEU A 403 -2.57 10.30 16.14
N LYS A 404 -1.47 10.91 16.59
CA LYS A 404 -1.44 12.32 17.02
C LYS A 404 -1.88 13.29 15.90
N ASN A 405 -1.61 12.94 14.65
CA ASN A 405 -1.98 13.74 13.48
C ASN A 405 -3.44 13.55 13.04
N PHE A 406 -4.08 12.45 13.43
CA PHE A 406 -5.43 12.05 12.98
C PHE A 406 -6.42 11.90 14.13
N LYS A 407 -6.30 12.72 15.18
CA LYS A 407 -7.25 12.69 16.31
C LYS A 407 -8.68 12.91 15.79
N ASN A 408 -9.55 11.91 15.98
CA ASN A 408 -10.93 11.83 15.48
C ASN A 408 -11.11 11.63 13.96
N ILE A 409 -10.05 11.33 13.22
CA ILE A 409 -10.10 10.96 11.80
C ILE A 409 -9.94 9.43 11.68
N PRO A 410 -10.80 8.73 10.93
CA PRO A 410 -10.59 7.34 10.59
C PRO A 410 -9.26 7.14 9.86
N PHE A 411 -8.34 6.39 10.45
CA PHE A 411 -7.18 5.89 9.73
C PHE A 411 -7.03 4.40 9.96
N PHE A 412 -6.48 3.74 8.97
CA PHE A 412 -6.24 2.31 8.98
C PHE A 412 -5.04 1.99 8.08
N GLY A 413 -4.44 0.84 8.31
CA GLY A 413 -3.29 0.43 7.55
C GLY A 413 -2.69 -0.85 8.07
N PHE A 414 -1.65 -1.28 7.38
CA PHE A 414 -0.97 -2.52 7.70
C PHE A 414 0.46 -2.53 7.21
N TYR A 415 1.21 -3.47 7.77
CA TYR A 415 2.57 -3.74 7.37
C TYR A 415 2.59 -4.78 6.25
N THR A 416 3.23 -4.44 5.14
CA THR A 416 3.19 -5.15 3.84
C THR A 416 4.61 -5.57 3.41
N PHE A 417 4.73 -6.58 2.54
CA PHE A 417 6.02 -6.95 1.95
C PHE A 417 6.43 -6.05 0.78
N GLY A 418 5.55 -5.13 0.36
CA GLY A 418 5.86 -4.13 -0.64
C GLY A 418 4.75 -3.11 -0.77
N GLU A 419 5.13 -1.84 -0.85
CA GLU A 419 4.20 -0.72 -0.96
C GLU A 419 4.03 -0.36 -2.44
N ILE A 420 2.79 -0.37 -2.93
CA ILE A 420 2.50 0.04 -4.30
C ILE A 420 2.05 1.50 -4.25
N GLY A 421 2.81 2.37 -4.90
CA GLY A 421 2.57 3.80 -4.87
C GLY A 421 3.67 4.62 -5.52
N SER A 422 3.49 5.93 -5.47
CA SER A 422 4.45 6.94 -5.91
C SER A 422 4.22 8.22 -5.12
N ASN A 423 5.13 9.18 -5.28
CA ASN A 423 4.82 10.58 -4.98
C ASN A 423 4.12 11.21 -6.20
N LYS A 424 3.55 12.41 -6.03
CA LYS A 424 2.81 13.11 -7.10
C LYS A 424 3.63 13.44 -8.36
N ALA A 425 4.94 13.33 -8.30
CA ALA A 425 5.83 13.70 -9.40
C ALA A 425 6.15 12.52 -10.33
N ARG A 426 5.69 11.30 -10.02
CA ARG A 426 6.14 10.09 -10.71
C ARG A 426 5.04 9.06 -10.95
N THR A 427 5.40 8.11 -11.79
CA THR A 427 4.62 6.90 -12.04
C THR A 427 4.72 5.93 -10.87
N CYS A 428 3.62 5.24 -10.59
CA CYS A 428 3.57 4.20 -9.58
C CYS A 428 4.57 3.07 -9.85
N GLN A 429 5.16 2.55 -8.78
CA GLN A 429 6.01 1.38 -8.79
C GLN A 429 5.84 0.55 -7.51
N LEU A 430 6.53 -0.59 -7.45
CA LEU A 430 6.75 -1.33 -6.21
C LEU A 430 7.89 -0.69 -5.41
N ASN A 431 7.59 -0.35 -4.16
CA ASN A 431 8.52 0.25 -3.21
C ASN A 431 8.75 -0.68 -2.03
N GLU A 432 9.90 -0.53 -1.39
CA GLU A 432 10.33 -1.33 -0.25
C GLU A 432 10.94 -0.40 0.80
N GLN A 433 10.82 -0.75 2.09
CA GLN A 433 11.27 0.10 3.20
C GLN A 433 10.65 1.51 3.19
N THR A 434 9.45 1.65 2.61
CA THR A 434 8.72 2.92 2.54
C THR A 434 7.43 2.88 3.34
N ILE A 435 6.81 4.05 3.45
CA ILE A 435 5.42 4.23 3.86
C ILE A 435 4.68 4.95 2.74
N THR A 436 3.56 4.38 2.30
CA THR A 436 2.64 5.03 1.36
C THR A 436 1.34 5.38 2.04
N LEU A 437 0.74 6.47 1.58
CA LEU A 437 -0.45 7.04 2.19
C LEU A 437 -1.42 7.49 1.13
N LEU A 438 -2.69 7.09 1.28
CA LEU A 438 -3.83 7.62 0.54
C LEU A 438 -4.75 8.36 1.51
N THR A 439 -4.99 9.63 1.26
CA THR A 439 -5.98 10.44 2.00
C THR A 439 -7.15 10.73 1.09
N VAL A 440 -8.36 10.49 1.58
CA VAL A 440 -9.60 10.96 0.94
C VAL A 440 -10.22 12.04 1.80
N TYR A 441 -10.72 13.09 1.17
CA TYR A 441 -11.29 14.25 1.84
C TYR A 441 -12.81 14.27 1.67
N ASP A 442 -13.53 14.67 2.72
CA ASP A 442 -14.92 15.07 2.72
C ASP A 442 -15.07 16.48 2.12
N LYS A 443 -14.63 16.59 0.85
CA LYS A 443 -14.65 17.81 0.04
C LYS A 443 -14.85 17.41 -1.42
N LEU A 444 -15.83 18.01 -2.08
CA LEU A 444 -16.09 17.73 -3.50
C LEU A 444 -15.03 18.40 -4.37
N LEU A 445 -14.72 17.79 -5.53
CA LEU A 445 -13.83 18.39 -6.55
C LEU A 445 -14.36 19.72 -7.10
N THR A 446 -15.65 20.01 -6.89
CA THR A 446 -16.31 21.25 -7.29
C THR A 446 -16.38 22.31 -6.18
N GLU A 447 -15.91 22.01 -4.97
CA GLU A 447 -15.76 22.97 -3.86
C GLU A 447 -14.33 23.52 -3.85
#